data_AF-A0A954TMI2-F1
#
_entry.id   AF-A0A954TMI2-F1
#
_cell.length_a   1.000
_cell.length_b   1.000
_cell.length_c   1.000
_cell.angle_alpha   90.00
_cell.angle_beta   90.00
_cell.angle_gamma   90.00
#
_symmetry.space_group_name_H-M   'P 1'
#
loop_
_entity.id
_entity.type
_entity.pdbx_description
1 polymer ?
#
loop_
_entity_poly.entity_id
_entity_poly.type
_entity_poly.pdbx_seq_one_letter_code
_entity_poly.pdbx_strand_id
1 'polypeptide(L)'
;MPAFDIDSQSPSGSFEPQPSDGWSMPVGSIAGIRFFISYSVFVTLAVLAGLVAMVQNREGNGDLPLVALLAVSIWAVGWLVQIIVQLCLHFGGGGRSESITVGLLGVEAPNPLYRTYPWSAIANLMSACFSLTALAVFGAICLGIHMATEAADVTGWSSWLAELATPSLGLDAVENCYLTATWLFWIQAACQAYPLPRNLGRGAIASAVALFSAEASDDFQVKLLRRIMQMVAIITLLIAMATMMADADVFLPRWPIMVLLSIYLWVTASKHDLRDWITSVHLADTDPVASHFGWAESRSQHPPRDPGTTNQPQRPATPWINEMVDSVRMRHKRKLARAALRREHEEADDAARLDHVLRMVSERGTEGLSAADKALLKRVSENLRRNRAASDASPPPPRNRQWDDPDFSDHDNDR
;
A
#
# COMPACT_ATOMS: atom_id res chain seq x y z
N MET A 1 -21.39 4.69 19.68
CA MET A 1 -21.36 5.71 18.61
C MET A 1 -20.67 6.93 19.17
N PRO A 2 -19.51 7.34 18.64
CA PRO A 2 -18.89 8.58 19.09
C PRO A 2 -19.75 9.75 18.62
N ALA A 3 -20.00 10.70 19.52
CA ALA A 3 -20.74 11.91 19.23
C ALA A 3 -19.95 12.74 18.21
N PHE A 4 -20.57 13.02 17.06
CA PHE A 4 -20.06 14.01 16.13
C PHE A 4 -20.18 15.38 16.81
N ASP A 5 -19.03 15.96 17.13
CA ASP A 5 -18.92 17.32 17.63
C ASP A 5 -19.23 18.28 16.46
N ILE A 6 -20.44 18.86 16.50
CA ILE A 6 -20.98 19.72 15.43
C ILE A 6 -20.32 21.12 15.44
N ASP A 7 -19.50 21.41 16.46
CA ASP A 7 -18.90 22.73 16.68
C ASP A 7 -17.53 22.94 16.01
N SER A 8 -16.98 21.95 15.28
CA SER A 8 -15.77 22.16 14.48
C SER A 8 -16.07 22.75 13.08
N GLN A 9 -16.83 23.84 13.02
CA GLN A 9 -17.06 24.62 11.79
C GLN A 9 -15.95 25.65 11.54
N SER A 10 -14.69 25.24 11.59
CA SER A 10 -13.63 25.99 10.92
C SER A 10 -13.57 25.51 9.46
N PRO A 11 -14.04 26.29 8.46
CA PRO A 11 -13.93 25.93 7.04
C PRO A 11 -12.47 25.89 6.54
N SER A 12 -11.52 26.25 7.43
CA SER A 12 -10.08 26.16 7.24
C SER A 12 -9.43 25.01 8.01
N GLY A 13 -10.20 24.12 8.67
CA GLY A 13 -9.67 22.88 9.22
C GLY A 13 -8.88 22.17 8.12
N SER A 14 -7.56 22.05 8.30
CA SER A 14 -6.72 21.50 7.26
C SER A 14 -7.22 20.09 7.00
N PHE A 15 -7.79 19.88 5.80
CA PHE A 15 -7.98 18.57 5.20
C PHE A 15 -6.60 17.93 4.90
N GLU A 16 -5.61 18.14 5.75
CA GLU A 16 -4.52 17.21 5.88
C GLU A 16 -5.19 15.90 6.30
N PRO A 17 -5.04 14.83 5.50
CA PRO A 17 -5.39 13.51 6.01
C PRO A 17 -4.71 13.38 7.37
N GLN A 18 -5.50 13.16 8.43
CA GLN A 18 -4.91 12.87 9.74
C GLN A 18 -3.89 11.76 9.50
N PRO A 19 -2.61 11.99 9.84
CA PRO A 19 -1.54 11.06 9.52
C PRO A 19 -1.90 9.72 10.15
N SER A 20 -2.36 8.80 9.30
CA SER A 20 -2.85 7.45 9.62
C SER A 20 -3.61 7.34 10.94
N ASP A 21 -4.94 7.24 10.87
CA ASP A 21 -5.73 6.64 11.94
C ASP A 21 -5.05 5.37 12.44
N GLY A 22 -4.48 5.47 13.64
CA GLY A 22 -4.11 4.36 14.49
C GLY A 22 -2.66 3.88 14.37
N TRP A 23 -1.88 4.35 15.35
CA TRP A 23 -0.75 3.65 15.95
C TRP A 23 0.67 3.90 15.38
N SER A 24 1.05 5.14 15.11
CA SER A 24 2.47 5.47 14.91
C SER A 24 2.86 6.81 15.57
N MET A 25 4.13 6.92 15.97
CA MET A 25 4.74 8.11 16.58
C MET A 25 5.64 8.82 15.55
N PRO A 26 5.48 10.14 15.33
CA PRO A 26 6.38 10.88 14.46
C PRO A 26 7.77 11.00 15.10
N VAL A 27 8.81 10.67 14.34
CA VAL A 27 10.21 10.74 14.80
C VAL A 27 10.89 12.01 14.30
N GLY A 28 10.58 12.41 13.06
CA GLY A 28 11.19 13.57 12.43
C GLY A 28 10.94 13.60 10.93
N SER A 29 11.66 14.46 10.22
CA SER A 29 11.60 14.53 8.76
C SER A 29 12.99 14.68 8.15
N ILE A 30 13.26 13.95 7.07
CA ILE A 30 14.51 14.05 6.30
C ILE A 30 14.13 14.35 4.86
N ALA A 31 14.68 15.42 4.28
CA ALA A 31 14.40 15.86 2.90
C ALA A 31 12.89 16.01 2.58
N GLY A 32 12.09 16.47 3.55
CA GLY A 32 10.64 16.63 3.41
C GLY A 32 9.81 15.35 3.59
N ILE A 33 10.46 14.20 3.79
CA ILE A 33 9.80 12.92 4.08
C ILE A 33 9.65 12.78 5.60
N ARG A 34 8.43 12.56 6.08
CA ARG A 34 8.12 12.36 7.50
C ARG A 34 8.35 10.90 7.90
N PHE A 35 9.10 10.68 8.97
CA PHE A 35 9.36 9.35 9.51
C PHE A 35 8.45 9.08 10.70
N PHE A 36 7.83 7.91 10.67
CA PHE A 36 6.96 7.42 11.74
C PHE A 36 7.47 6.07 12.22
N ILE A 37 7.36 5.80 13.52
CA ILE A 37 7.59 4.48 14.12
C ILE A 37 6.27 3.95 14.64
N SER A 38 5.91 2.73 14.25
CA SER A 38 4.70 2.03 14.70
C SER A 38 4.76 1.77 16.21
N TYR A 39 3.65 1.97 16.95
CA TYR A 39 3.64 1.66 18.39
C TYR A 39 3.89 0.17 18.69
N SER A 40 3.65 -0.71 17.71
CA SER A 40 4.01 -2.13 17.81
C SER A 40 5.50 -2.34 18.15
N VAL A 41 6.38 -1.44 17.69
CA VAL A 41 7.82 -1.48 18.00
C VAL A 41 8.05 -1.25 19.49
N PHE A 42 7.45 -0.20 20.06
CA PHE A 42 7.60 0.13 21.49
C PHE A 42 7.02 -0.98 22.38
N VAL A 43 5.85 -1.51 22.02
CA VAL A 43 5.22 -2.63 22.76
C VAL A 43 6.11 -3.86 22.71
N THR A 44 6.66 -4.21 21.55
CA THR A 44 7.53 -5.39 21.41
C THR A 44 8.84 -5.22 22.16
N LEU A 45 9.46 -4.03 22.12
CA LEU A 45 10.67 -3.73 22.89
C LEU A 45 10.40 -3.79 24.40
N ALA A 46 9.24 -3.30 24.87
CA ALA A 46 8.86 -3.39 26.28
C ALA A 46 8.65 -4.84 26.72
N VAL A 47 7.98 -5.67 25.90
CA VAL A 47 7.81 -7.11 26.18
C VAL A 47 9.17 -7.82 26.20
N LEU A 48 10.04 -7.54 25.21
CA LEU A 48 11.38 -8.11 25.16
C LEU A 48 12.21 -7.71 26.39
N ALA A 49 12.22 -6.43 26.77
CA ALA A 49 12.92 -5.96 27.95
C ALA A 49 12.40 -6.61 29.24
N GLY A 50 11.07 -6.76 29.37
CA GLY A 50 10.45 -7.46 30.49
C GLY A 50 10.86 -8.94 30.55
N LEU A 51 10.86 -9.64 29.41
CA LEU A 51 11.30 -11.03 29.33
C LEU A 51 12.78 -11.20 29.69
N VAL A 52 13.65 -10.35 29.15
CA VAL A 52 15.09 -10.34 29.48
C VAL A 52 15.27 -10.08 30.98
N ALA A 53 14.58 -9.09 31.55
CA ALA A 53 14.67 -8.77 32.97
C ALA A 53 14.21 -9.93 33.89
N MET A 54 13.21 -10.71 33.45
CA MET A 54 12.73 -11.88 34.19
C MET A 54 13.67 -13.09 34.11
N VAL A 55 14.43 -13.23 33.01
CA VAL A 55 15.24 -14.42 32.73
C VAL A 55 16.72 -14.23 33.06
N GLN A 56 17.24 -12.99 33.02
CA GLN A 56 18.66 -12.67 33.22
C GLN A 56 19.25 -13.16 34.56
N ASN A 57 18.42 -13.30 35.60
CA ASN A 57 18.87 -13.75 36.93
C ASN A 57 18.98 -15.28 37.06
N ARG A 58 18.67 -16.05 36.01
CA ARG A 58 18.83 -17.51 36.02
C ARG A 58 20.28 -17.87 35.70
N GLU A 59 20.79 -18.93 36.33
CA GLU A 59 22.14 -19.45 36.09
C GLU A 59 22.35 -19.69 34.58
N GLY A 60 23.46 -19.18 34.04
CA GLY A 60 23.82 -19.28 32.61
C GLY A 60 23.23 -18.19 31.69
N ASN A 61 22.40 -17.26 32.19
CA ASN A 61 21.79 -16.20 31.36
C ASN A 61 22.35 -14.78 31.62
N GLY A 62 23.54 -14.67 32.19
CA GLY A 62 24.16 -13.37 32.50
C GLY A 62 24.37 -12.49 31.25
N ASP A 63 24.62 -13.11 30.10
CA ASP A 63 24.90 -12.40 28.84
C ASP A 63 23.64 -12.08 28.03
N LEU A 64 22.47 -12.57 28.46
CA LEU A 64 21.19 -12.40 27.75
C LEU A 64 20.86 -10.93 27.44
N PRO A 65 21.09 -9.94 28.33
CA PRO A 65 20.82 -8.54 28.00
C PRO A 65 21.71 -8.01 26.87
N LEU A 66 22.97 -8.43 26.82
CA LEU A 66 23.92 -8.00 25.79
C LEU A 66 23.56 -8.65 24.46
N VAL A 67 23.26 -9.95 24.44
CA VAL A 67 22.79 -10.66 23.24
C VAL A 67 21.48 -10.04 22.71
N ALA A 68 20.53 -9.72 23.60
CA ALA A 68 19.29 -9.06 23.21
C ALA A 68 19.53 -7.66 22.63
N LEU A 69 20.42 -6.87 23.24
CA LEU A 69 20.79 -5.55 22.72
C LEU A 69 21.46 -5.63 21.34
N LEU A 70 22.35 -6.61 21.15
CA LEU A 70 22.99 -6.89 19.86
C LEU A 70 21.95 -7.28 18.81
N ALA A 71 21.04 -8.21 19.12
CA ALA A 71 19.97 -8.64 18.23
C ALA A 71 19.05 -7.49 17.82
N VAL A 72 18.64 -6.64 18.78
CA VAL A 72 17.85 -5.42 18.50
C VAL A 72 18.61 -4.45 17.61
N SER A 73 19.92 -4.27 17.84
CA SER A 73 20.76 -3.39 17.02
C SER A 73 20.87 -3.88 15.58
N ILE A 74 21.12 -5.18 15.39
CA ILE A 74 21.13 -5.83 14.08
C ILE A 74 19.76 -5.67 13.39
N TRP A 75 18.67 -5.92 14.11
CA TRP A 75 17.32 -5.77 13.58
C TRP A 75 17.02 -4.34 13.11
N ALA A 76 17.48 -3.34 13.88
CA ALA A 76 17.39 -1.93 13.52
C ALA A 76 18.23 -1.58 12.28
N VAL A 77 19.41 -2.20 12.10
CA VAL A 77 20.19 -2.08 10.85
C VAL A 77 19.37 -2.58 9.66
N GLY A 78 18.56 -3.62 9.84
CA GLY A 78 17.66 -4.13 8.80
C GLY A 78 16.59 -3.13 8.42
N TRP A 79 16.06 -2.36 9.40
CA TRP A 79 15.19 -1.21 9.11
C TRP A 79 15.91 -0.15 8.29
N LEU A 80 17.15 0.19 8.64
CA LEU A 80 17.94 1.17 7.91
C LEU A 80 18.19 0.74 6.45
N VAL A 81 18.54 -0.53 6.21
CA VAL A 81 18.71 -1.08 4.85
C VAL A 81 17.45 -0.88 4.02
N GLN A 82 16.28 -1.23 4.57
CA GLN A 82 15.01 -1.03 3.87
C GLN A 82 14.70 0.45 3.64
N ILE A 83 14.91 1.31 4.65
CA ILE A 83 14.71 2.77 4.50
C ILE A 83 15.60 3.33 3.40
N ILE A 84 16.87 2.94 3.34
CA ILE A 84 17.81 3.38 2.30
C ILE A 84 17.30 2.98 0.92
N VAL A 85 16.83 1.74 0.74
CA VAL A 85 16.23 1.29 -0.53
C VAL A 85 15.03 2.16 -0.90
N GLN A 86 14.14 2.45 0.05
CA GLN A 86 12.96 3.30 -0.20
C GLN A 86 13.36 4.74 -0.54
N LEU A 87 14.38 5.30 0.11
CA LEU A 87 14.92 6.61 -0.19
C LEU A 87 15.56 6.65 -1.58
N CYS A 88 16.33 5.62 -1.95
CA CYS A 88 16.91 5.50 -3.29
C CYS A 88 15.82 5.47 -4.37
N LEU A 89 14.72 4.74 -4.13
CA LEU A 89 13.58 4.73 -5.05
C LEU A 89 12.80 6.05 -5.05
N HIS A 90 12.73 6.72 -3.91
CA HIS A 90 12.10 8.03 -3.80
C HIS A 90 12.85 9.09 -4.61
N PHE A 91 14.17 9.16 -4.46
CA PHE A 91 15.01 10.15 -5.13
C PHE A 91 15.31 9.77 -6.59
N GLY A 92 15.41 8.47 -6.91
CA GLY A 92 15.77 8.00 -8.25
C GLY A 92 14.59 7.60 -9.14
N GLY A 93 13.47 7.18 -8.58
CA GLY A 93 12.36 6.56 -9.33
C GLY A 93 11.15 7.46 -9.58
N GLY A 94 11.20 8.73 -9.17
CA GLY A 94 10.04 9.64 -9.24
C GLY A 94 8.91 9.30 -8.25
N GLY A 95 9.06 8.24 -7.45
CA GLY A 95 8.11 7.81 -6.44
C GLY A 95 8.10 8.74 -5.23
N ARG A 96 7.35 9.84 -5.28
CA ARG A 96 7.24 10.75 -4.13
C ARG A 96 6.49 10.07 -2.98
N SER A 97 7.12 9.96 -1.82
CA SER A 97 6.49 9.54 -0.58
C SER A 97 6.58 10.69 0.41
N GLU A 98 5.45 11.07 1.00
CA GLU A 98 5.45 12.09 2.05
C GLU A 98 5.84 11.52 3.41
N SER A 99 5.72 10.21 3.57
CA SER A 99 5.93 9.56 4.86
C SER A 99 6.40 8.12 4.72
N ILE A 100 7.37 7.75 5.53
CA ILE A 100 7.85 6.38 5.70
C ILE A 100 7.51 5.95 7.12
N THR A 101 6.78 4.85 7.25
CA THR A 101 6.48 4.26 8.57
C THR A 101 7.34 3.02 8.74
N VAL A 102 7.98 2.89 9.89
CA VAL A 102 8.77 1.71 10.28
C VAL A 102 7.96 0.92 11.32
N GLY A 103 7.58 -0.28 10.94
CA GLY A 103 6.94 -1.27 11.80
C GLY A 103 7.93 -2.23 12.44
N LEU A 104 7.40 -3.19 13.20
CA LEU A 104 8.21 -4.23 13.84
C LEU A 104 9.08 -4.99 12.82
N LEU A 105 8.51 -5.38 11.68
CA LEU A 105 9.21 -6.16 10.65
C LEU A 105 10.06 -5.30 9.70
N GLY A 106 9.96 -3.97 9.78
CA GLY A 106 10.62 -3.03 8.88
C GLY A 106 9.65 -2.05 8.24
N VAL A 107 9.96 -1.56 7.04
CA VAL A 107 9.15 -0.51 6.40
C VAL A 107 7.74 -1.02 6.15
N GLU A 108 6.77 -0.31 6.70
CA GLU A 108 5.35 -0.53 6.45
C GLU A 108 4.93 0.25 5.20
N ALA A 109 4.20 -0.40 4.31
CA ALA A 109 3.50 0.25 3.23
C ALA A 109 2.22 0.89 3.79
N PRO A 110 2.13 2.23 3.94
CA PRO A 110 0.90 2.87 4.38
C PRO A 110 -0.21 2.57 3.38
N ASN A 111 -1.47 2.54 3.86
CA ASN A 111 -2.63 2.27 3.01
C ASN A 111 -2.54 3.21 1.79
N PRO A 112 -2.48 2.62 0.58
CA PRO A 112 -2.00 3.32 -0.58
C PRO A 112 -2.98 4.39 -1.09
N LEU A 113 -4.27 4.30 -0.74
CA LEU A 113 -5.25 5.35 -1.04
C LEU A 113 -4.97 6.67 -0.30
N TYR A 114 -4.36 6.60 0.89
CA TYR A 114 -4.07 7.79 1.69
C TYR A 114 -2.76 8.46 1.31
N ARG A 115 -1.96 7.86 0.42
CA ARG A 115 -0.76 8.51 -0.11
C ARG A 115 -1.18 9.73 -0.92
N THR A 116 -0.48 10.84 -0.71
CA THR A 116 -0.68 12.01 -1.57
C THR A 116 -0.29 11.68 -3.00
N TYR A 117 0.77 10.90 -3.22
CA TYR A 117 1.15 10.42 -4.54
C TYR A 117 1.04 8.89 -4.56
N PRO A 118 0.00 8.32 -5.18
CA PRO A 118 -0.10 6.88 -5.32
C PRO A 118 1.07 6.38 -6.18
N TRP A 119 1.62 5.24 -5.81
CA TRP A 119 2.72 4.62 -6.54
C TRP A 119 2.15 3.69 -7.61
N SER A 120 2.77 3.68 -8.79
CA SER A 120 2.44 2.70 -9.83
C SER A 120 2.69 1.28 -9.34
N ALA A 121 2.04 0.30 -9.98
CA ALA A 121 2.25 -1.11 -9.66
C ALA A 121 3.74 -1.50 -9.75
N ILE A 122 4.43 -1.03 -10.80
CA ILE A 122 5.86 -1.28 -10.99
C ILE A 122 6.67 -0.71 -9.83
N ALA A 123 6.42 0.53 -9.42
CA ALA A 123 7.15 1.16 -8.32
C ALA A 123 6.97 0.42 -6.99
N ASN A 124 5.74 0.00 -6.67
CA ASN A 124 5.45 -0.80 -5.48
C ASN A 124 6.13 -2.19 -5.53
N LEU A 125 6.09 -2.86 -6.68
CA LEU A 125 6.74 -4.16 -6.87
C LEU A 125 8.26 -4.05 -6.74
N MET A 126 8.87 -3.06 -7.41
CA MET A 126 10.31 -2.80 -7.34
C MET A 126 10.75 -2.45 -5.91
N SER A 127 9.94 -1.67 -5.19
CA SER A 127 10.17 -1.34 -3.78
C SER A 127 10.21 -2.57 -2.89
N ALA A 128 9.26 -3.49 -3.05
CA ALA A 128 9.27 -4.75 -2.31
C ALA A 128 10.46 -5.63 -2.72
N CYS A 129 10.66 -5.86 -4.01
CA CYS A 129 11.74 -6.71 -4.53
C CYS A 129 13.12 -6.21 -4.11
N PHE A 130 13.42 -4.92 -4.26
CA PHE A 130 14.72 -4.37 -3.87
C PHE A 130 14.93 -4.39 -2.36
N SER A 131 13.88 -4.15 -1.57
CA SER A 131 14.01 -4.21 -0.10
C SER A 131 14.29 -5.64 0.37
N LEU A 132 13.61 -6.63 -0.18
CA LEU A 132 13.82 -8.05 0.12
C LEU A 132 15.18 -8.55 -0.35
N THR A 133 15.58 -8.20 -1.57
CA THR A 133 16.89 -8.56 -2.12
C THR A 133 18.01 -7.90 -1.32
N ALA A 134 17.87 -6.63 -0.92
CA ALA A 134 18.88 -5.95 -0.13
C ALA A 134 19.11 -6.66 1.23
N LEU A 135 18.05 -7.04 1.94
CA LEU A 135 18.16 -7.81 3.18
C LEU A 135 18.81 -9.18 2.95
N ALA A 136 18.41 -9.90 1.90
CA ALA A 136 18.98 -11.20 1.57
C ALA A 136 20.48 -11.10 1.29
N VAL A 137 20.89 -10.10 0.50
CA VAL A 137 22.30 -9.82 0.18
C VAL A 137 23.08 -9.40 1.42
N PHE A 138 22.54 -8.51 2.26
CA PHE A 138 23.20 -8.14 3.52
C PHE A 138 23.38 -9.35 4.44
N GLY A 139 22.37 -10.21 4.56
CA GLY A 139 22.50 -11.47 5.31
C GLY A 139 23.58 -12.39 4.75
N ALA A 140 23.67 -12.53 3.42
CA ALA A 140 24.70 -13.31 2.76
C ALA A 140 26.11 -12.72 2.96
N ILE A 141 26.24 -11.39 2.96
CA ILE A 141 27.50 -10.69 3.27
C ILE A 141 27.92 -10.99 4.72
N CYS A 142 27.01 -10.89 5.68
CA CYS A 142 27.29 -11.26 7.08
C CYS A 142 27.73 -12.72 7.21
N LEU A 143 27.11 -13.64 6.47
CA LEU A 143 27.49 -15.05 6.49
C LEU A 143 28.90 -15.26 5.93
N GLY A 144 29.22 -14.59 4.82
CA GLY A 144 30.57 -14.62 4.24
C GLY A 144 31.63 -14.07 5.20
N ILE A 145 31.32 -13.01 5.96
CA ILE A 145 32.22 -12.48 6.99
C ILE A 145 32.40 -13.49 8.12
N HIS A 146 31.32 -14.12 8.61
CA HIS A 146 31.40 -15.15 9.63
C HIS A 146 32.29 -16.33 9.21
N MET A 147 32.10 -16.84 7.99
CA MET A 147 32.93 -17.92 7.47
C MET A 147 34.41 -17.51 7.30
N ALA A 148 34.66 -16.26 6.89
CA ALA A 148 36.01 -15.73 6.78
C ALA A 148 36.70 -15.60 8.14
N THR A 149 35.96 -15.25 9.21
CA THR A 149 36.51 -15.16 10.57
C THR A 149 36.80 -16.52 11.20
N GLU A 150 35.99 -17.54 10.91
CA GLU A 150 36.18 -18.92 11.39
C GLU A 150 37.24 -19.71 10.60
N ALA A 151 37.98 -19.05 9.69
CA ALA A 151 38.92 -19.67 8.76
C ALA A 151 38.33 -20.85 7.96
N ALA A 152 37.01 -20.85 7.77
CA ALA A 152 36.32 -21.83 6.93
C ALA A 152 36.58 -21.54 5.45
N ASP A 153 36.51 -22.58 4.61
CA ASP A 153 36.59 -22.39 3.15
C ASP A 153 35.36 -21.63 2.65
N VAL A 154 35.52 -20.32 2.45
CA VAL A 154 34.49 -19.39 1.95
C VAL A 154 34.08 -19.73 0.51
N THR A 155 34.92 -20.45 -0.25
CA THR A 155 34.67 -20.73 -1.67
C THR A 155 33.82 -21.98 -1.91
N GLY A 156 33.76 -22.90 -0.94
CA GLY A 156 33.03 -24.16 -1.04
C GLY A 156 31.55 -24.02 -0.70
N TRP A 157 30.65 -24.19 -1.68
CA TRP A 157 29.18 -24.19 -1.46
C TRP A 157 28.72 -25.22 -0.41
N SER A 158 29.43 -26.35 -0.29
CA SER A 158 29.16 -27.36 0.75
C SER A 158 29.36 -26.83 2.16
N SER A 159 30.34 -25.95 2.37
CA SER A 159 30.64 -25.35 3.68
C SER A 159 29.53 -24.39 4.08
N TRP A 160 29.03 -23.59 3.14
CA TRP A 160 27.87 -22.71 3.36
C TRP A 160 26.62 -23.52 3.74
N LEU A 161 26.34 -24.60 3.01
CA LEU A 161 25.19 -25.46 3.31
C LEU A 161 25.35 -26.19 4.65
N ALA A 162 26.56 -26.61 5.02
CA ALA A 162 26.82 -27.26 6.30
C ALA A 162 26.54 -26.31 7.47
N GLU A 163 27.01 -25.06 7.38
CA GLU A 163 26.78 -24.03 8.40
C GLU A 163 25.30 -23.68 8.55
N LEU A 164 24.59 -23.60 7.41
CA LEU A 164 23.14 -23.36 7.41
C LEU A 164 22.32 -24.57 7.85
N ALA A 165 22.87 -25.78 7.72
CA ALA A 165 22.22 -27.02 8.14
C ALA A 165 22.26 -27.24 9.65
N THR A 166 23.17 -26.57 10.36
CA THR A 166 23.18 -26.51 11.82
C THR A 166 22.29 -25.37 12.29
N PRO A 167 21.07 -25.64 12.81
CA PRO A 167 20.13 -24.59 13.18
C PRO A 167 20.53 -23.97 14.53
N SER A 168 21.59 -23.16 14.54
CA SER A 168 21.88 -22.22 15.62
C SER A 168 21.58 -20.81 15.09
N LEU A 169 20.85 -20.02 15.88
CA LEU A 169 20.63 -18.60 15.55
C LEU A 169 21.88 -17.74 15.84
N GLY A 170 23.00 -18.34 16.25
CA GLY A 170 24.20 -17.65 16.70
C GLY A 170 24.03 -16.85 18.00
N LEU A 171 22.92 -17.05 18.73
CA LEU A 171 22.60 -16.30 19.96
C LEU A 171 23.31 -16.84 21.21
N ASP A 172 24.14 -17.86 21.04
CA ASP A 172 24.89 -18.54 22.10
C ASP A 172 26.15 -17.78 22.52
N ALA A 173 26.78 -17.07 21.59
CA ALA A 173 27.98 -16.27 21.84
C ALA A 173 27.95 -14.95 21.07
N VAL A 174 28.49 -13.89 21.67
CA VAL A 174 28.66 -12.58 21.01
C VAL A 174 29.58 -12.69 19.78
N GLU A 175 30.49 -13.66 19.80
CA GLU A 175 31.42 -13.96 18.71
C GLU A 175 30.67 -14.37 17.42
N ASN A 176 29.50 -15.01 17.57
CA ASN A 176 28.62 -15.40 16.47
C ASN A 176 27.69 -14.26 16.01
N CYS A 177 28.06 -13.00 16.26
CA CYS A 177 27.26 -11.82 15.90
C CYS A 177 26.93 -11.75 14.40
N TYR A 178 27.84 -12.15 13.52
CA TYR A 178 27.63 -12.15 12.08
C TYR A 178 26.66 -13.25 11.63
N LEU A 179 26.75 -14.45 12.21
CA LEU A 179 25.79 -15.54 11.96
C LEU A 179 24.38 -15.15 12.45
N THR A 180 24.31 -14.52 13.64
CA THR A 180 23.07 -13.94 14.15
C THR A 180 22.51 -12.90 13.19
N ALA A 181 23.37 -12.02 12.65
CA ALA A 181 22.95 -11.00 11.70
C ALA A 181 22.39 -11.60 10.41
N THR A 182 23.02 -12.64 9.86
CA THR A 182 22.51 -13.37 8.71
C THR A 182 21.09 -13.86 8.93
N TRP A 183 20.86 -14.60 10.01
CA TRP A 183 19.54 -15.15 10.31
C TRP A 183 18.51 -14.05 10.54
N LEU A 184 18.84 -13.00 11.29
CA LEU A 184 17.90 -11.91 11.56
C LEU A 184 17.51 -11.16 10.28
N PHE A 185 18.45 -10.87 9.37
CA PHE A 185 18.10 -10.25 8.09
C PHE A 185 17.22 -11.14 7.21
N TRP A 186 17.49 -12.44 7.17
CA TRP A 186 16.69 -13.38 6.38
C TRP A 186 15.31 -13.64 6.97
N ILE A 187 15.20 -13.75 8.30
CA ILE A 187 13.92 -13.81 9.00
C ILE A 187 13.13 -12.54 8.71
N GLN A 188 13.76 -11.37 8.81
CA GLN A 188 13.12 -10.10 8.50
C GLN A 188 12.65 -10.03 7.04
N ALA A 189 13.46 -10.49 6.09
CA ALA A 189 13.08 -10.58 4.68
C ALA A 189 11.90 -11.54 4.48
N ALA A 190 11.93 -12.72 5.09
CA ALA A 190 10.84 -13.70 5.03
C ALA A 190 9.54 -13.13 5.60
N CYS A 191 9.61 -12.47 6.75
CA CYS A 191 8.45 -11.81 7.37
C CYS A 191 7.89 -10.67 6.50
N GLN A 192 8.76 -9.89 5.84
CA GLN A 192 8.34 -8.81 4.94
C GLN A 192 7.77 -9.32 3.61
N ALA A 193 8.26 -10.45 3.11
CA ALA A 193 7.74 -11.10 1.91
C ALA A 193 6.34 -11.70 2.15
N TYR A 194 6.04 -12.02 3.41
CA TYR A 194 4.75 -12.58 3.79
C TYR A 194 3.61 -11.54 3.65
N PRO A 195 2.45 -11.89 3.06
CA PRO A 195 1.44 -10.92 2.65
C PRO A 195 0.53 -10.45 3.81
N LEU A 196 1.13 -9.99 4.90
CA LEU A 196 0.41 -9.41 6.03
C LEU A 196 -0.07 -7.98 5.72
N PRO A 197 -1.09 -7.48 6.44
CA PRO A 197 -1.45 -6.07 6.37
C PRO A 197 -0.24 -5.18 6.61
N ARG A 198 -0.11 -4.13 5.78
CA ARG A 198 0.99 -3.14 5.83
C ARG A 198 2.39 -3.67 5.49
N ASN A 199 2.59 -4.97 5.24
CA ASN A 199 3.87 -5.49 4.79
C ASN A 199 4.10 -5.27 3.29
N LEU A 200 5.37 -5.25 2.88
CA LEU A 200 5.76 -5.09 1.48
C LEU A 200 5.24 -6.24 0.59
N GLY A 201 5.22 -7.47 1.12
CA GLY A 201 4.71 -8.64 0.40
C GLY A 201 3.27 -8.51 -0.07
N ARG A 202 2.40 -7.88 0.73
CA ARG A 202 1.01 -7.64 0.33
C ARG A 202 0.93 -6.66 -0.84
N GLY A 203 1.69 -5.56 -0.76
CA GLY A 203 1.79 -4.58 -1.85
C GLY A 203 2.39 -5.17 -3.13
N ALA A 204 3.37 -6.07 -3.00
CA ALA A 204 3.99 -6.78 -4.12
C ALA A 204 2.98 -7.67 -4.85
N ILE A 205 2.22 -8.50 -4.12
CA ILE A 205 1.20 -9.38 -4.72
C ILE A 205 0.08 -8.54 -5.36
N ALA A 206 -0.40 -7.49 -4.67
CA ALA A 206 -1.43 -6.61 -5.23
C ALA A 206 -0.97 -5.95 -6.53
N SER A 207 0.28 -5.46 -6.56
CA SER A 207 0.87 -4.85 -7.74
C SER A 207 1.12 -5.86 -8.86
N ALA A 208 1.55 -7.08 -8.54
CA ALA A 208 1.70 -8.15 -9.51
C ALA A 208 0.36 -8.54 -10.14
N VAL A 209 -0.71 -8.66 -9.33
CA VAL A 209 -2.06 -8.90 -9.84
C VAL A 209 -2.50 -7.78 -10.80
N ALA A 210 -2.32 -6.51 -10.42
CA ALA A 210 -2.66 -5.39 -11.28
C ALA A 210 -1.87 -5.41 -12.61
N LEU A 211 -0.58 -5.76 -12.58
CA LEU A 211 0.25 -5.86 -13.78
C LEU A 211 -0.13 -7.03 -14.69
N PHE A 212 -0.37 -8.22 -14.13
CA PHE A 212 -0.69 -9.42 -14.90
C PHE A 212 -2.14 -9.48 -15.36
N SER A 213 -3.03 -8.68 -14.77
CA SER A 213 -4.45 -8.61 -15.12
C SER A 213 -4.92 -7.19 -15.42
N ALA A 214 -4.06 -6.39 -16.05
CA ALA A 214 -4.33 -5.00 -16.39
C ALA A 214 -5.59 -4.80 -17.26
N GLU A 215 -5.94 -5.78 -18.10
CA GLU A 215 -7.16 -5.74 -18.93
C GLU A 215 -8.42 -6.22 -18.20
N ALA A 216 -8.29 -6.80 -17.01
CA ALA A 216 -9.40 -7.35 -16.25
C ALA A 216 -10.06 -6.28 -15.38
N SER A 217 -11.36 -6.45 -15.11
CA SER A 217 -12.11 -5.54 -14.23
C SER A 217 -11.57 -5.52 -12.80
N ASP A 218 -11.68 -4.37 -12.13
CA ASP A 218 -11.28 -4.19 -10.73
C ASP A 218 -11.84 -5.27 -9.80
N ASP A 219 -13.11 -5.64 -10.00
CA ASP A 219 -13.77 -6.69 -9.23
C ASP A 219 -13.10 -8.06 -9.43
N PHE A 220 -12.63 -8.36 -10.64
CA PHE A 220 -11.87 -9.57 -10.92
C PHE A 220 -10.51 -9.52 -10.24
N GLN A 221 -9.78 -8.41 -10.34
CA GLN A 221 -8.47 -8.24 -9.71
C GLN A 221 -8.55 -8.41 -8.18
N VAL A 222 -9.55 -7.79 -7.54
CA VAL A 222 -9.77 -7.92 -6.08
C VAL A 222 -10.12 -9.37 -5.70
N LYS A 223 -10.98 -10.05 -6.49
CA LYS A 223 -11.30 -11.46 -6.28
C LYS A 223 -10.05 -12.34 -6.42
N LEU A 224 -9.24 -12.11 -7.45
CA LEU A 224 -8.00 -12.85 -7.69
C LEU A 224 -7.00 -12.65 -6.55
N LEU A 225 -6.76 -11.40 -6.14
CA LEU A 225 -5.89 -11.06 -5.02
C LEU A 225 -6.35 -11.74 -3.72
N ARG A 226 -7.65 -11.70 -3.43
CA ARG A 226 -8.23 -12.41 -2.27
C ARG A 226 -7.98 -13.91 -2.35
N ARG A 227 -8.17 -14.54 -3.52
CA ARG A 227 -7.93 -15.98 -3.72
C ARG A 227 -6.47 -16.35 -3.52
N ILE A 228 -5.54 -15.55 -4.04
CA ILE A 228 -4.10 -15.78 -3.85
C ILE A 228 -3.74 -15.74 -2.36
N MET A 229 -4.21 -14.74 -1.60
CA MET A 229 -3.92 -14.68 -0.17
C MET A 229 -4.59 -15.83 0.62
N GLN A 230 -5.80 -16.25 0.24
CA GLN A 230 -6.43 -17.45 0.80
C GLN A 230 -5.61 -18.71 0.53
N MET A 231 -5.04 -18.86 -0.66
CA MET A 231 -4.14 -19.97 -0.98
C MET A 231 -2.88 -19.94 -0.11
N VAL A 232 -2.25 -18.77 0.08
CA VAL A 232 -1.08 -18.63 0.97
C VAL A 232 -1.45 -19.01 2.41
N ALA A 233 -2.63 -18.60 2.89
CA ALA A 233 -3.12 -18.97 4.22
C ALA A 233 -3.29 -20.50 4.35
N ILE A 234 -3.89 -21.17 3.36
CA ILE A 234 -4.07 -22.62 3.35
C ILE A 234 -2.72 -23.34 3.32
N ILE A 235 -1.80 -22.92 2.45
CA ILE A 235 -0.44 -23.50 2.39
C ILE A 235 0.26 -23.38 3.74
N THR A 236 0.12 -22.23 4.41
CA THR A 236 0.70 -22.02 5.74
C THR A 236 0.07 -22.94 6.79
N LEU A 237 -1.24 -23.17 6.72
CA LEU A 237 -1.92 -24.13 7.59
C LEU A 237 -1.41 -25.56 7.37
N LEU A 238 -1.21 -25.96 6.12
CA LEU A 238 -0.66 -27.28 5.78
C LEU A 238 0.76 -27.44 6.33
N ILE A 239 1.60 -26.41 6.21
CA ILE A 239 2.93 -26.37 6.83
C ILE A 239 2.81 -26.50 8.36
N ALA A 240 1.87 -25.78 8.99
CA ALA A 240 1.63 -25.88 10.43
C ALA A 240 1.20 -27.28 10.88
N MET A 241 0.37 -27.97 10.08
CA MET A 241 -0.01 -29.35 10.34
C MET A 241 1.16 -30.31 10.18
N ALA A 242 2.01 -30.10 9.17
CA ALA A 242 3.22 -30.90 8.98
C ALA A 242 4.22 -30.70 10.12
N THR A 243 4.42 -29.47 10.60
CA THR A 243 5.29 -29.19 11.76
C THR A 243 4.74 -29.77 13.04
N MET A 244 3.41 -29.79 13.22
CA MET A 244 2.78 -30.48 14.35
C MET A 244 3.11 -31.99 14.37
N MET A 245 3.18 -32.63 13.20
CA MET A 245 3.55 -34.06 13.12
C MET A 245 5.04 -34.30 13.39
N ALA A 246 5.90 -33.34 13.04
CA ALA A 246 7.34 -33.44 13.24
C ALA A 246 7.79 -33.09 14.67
N ASP A 247 7.15 -32.10 15.30
CA ASP A 247 7.56 -31.51 16.58
C ASP A 247 6.92 -32.19 17.82
N ALA A 248 6.65 -33.50 17.77
CA ALA A 248 5.95 -34.21 18.87
C ALA A 248 6.66 -34.09 20.24
N ASP A 249 7.99 -33.93 20.25
CA ASP A 249 8.83 -33.93 21.46
C ASP A 249 9.47 -32.56 21.79
N VAL A 250 9.09 -31.48 21.10
CA VAL A 250 9.71 -30.17 21.30
C VAL A 250 9.05 -29.43 22.47
N PHE A 251 9.85 -28.93 23.42
CA PHE A 251 9.38 -28.21 24.62
C PHE A 251 8.49 -26.99 24.30
N LEU A 252 8.71 -26.34 23.16
CA LEU A 252 7.87 -25.24 22.67
C LEU A 252 7.37 -25.57 21.25
N PRO A 253 6.11 -26.02 21.10
CA PRO A 253 5.57 -26.33 19.78
C PRO A 253 5.49 -25.07 18.92
N ARG A 254 6.02 -25.12 17.69
CA ARG A 254 6.05 -24.00 16.75
C ARG A 254 4.75 -23.85 15.95
N TRP A 255 4.02 -24.96 15.79
CA TRP A 255 2.78 -25.03 15.02
C TRP A 255 1.67 -24.05 15.46
N PRO A 256 1.47 -23.70 16.76
CA PRO A 256 0.39 -22.79 17.15
C PRO A 256 0.57 -21.40 16.55
N ILE A 257 1.81 -20.91 16.47
CA ILE A 257 2.14 -19.60 15.88
C ILE A 257 1.78 -19.62 14.38
N MET A 258 2.13 -20.70 13.68
CA MET A 258 1.82 -20.87 12.25
C MET A 258 0.31 -20.98 11.99
N VAL A 259 -0.44 -21.66 12.86
CA VAL A 259 -1.91 -21.71 12.80
C VAL A 259 -2.51 -20.33 13.00
N LEU A 260 -2.08 -19.58 14.03
CA LEU A 260 -2.54 -18.22 14.28
C LEU A 260 -2.22 -17.29 13.11
N LEU A 261 -1.02 -17.41 12.53
CA LEU A 261 -0.61 -16.67 11.34
C LEU A 261 -1.50 -16.98 10.13
N SER A 262 -1.82 -18.25 9.90
CA SER A 262 -2.74 -18.67 8.83
C SER A 262 -4.15 -18.10 9.03
N ILE A 263 -4.70 -18.17 10.25
CA ILE A 263 -6.00 -17.58 10.57
C ILE A 263 -5.97 -16.06 10.38
N TYR A 264 -4.90 -15.41 10.81
CA TYR A 264 -4.74 -13.96 10.65
C TYR A 264 -4.68 -13.56 9.16
N LEU A 265 -3.95 -14.30 8.32
CA LEU A 265 -3.99 -14.09 6.87
C LEU A 265 -5.39 -14.27 6.29
N TRP A 266 -6.08 -15.33 6.70
CA TRP A 266 -7.44 -15.62 6.23
C TRP A 266 -8.40 -14.46 6.55
N VAL A 267 -8.36 -13.97 7.79
CA VAL A 267 -9.19 -12.83 8.24
C VAL A 267 -8.80 -11.55 7.51
N THR A 268 -7.51 -11.32 7.26
CA THR A 268 -7.06 -10.11 6.57
C THR A 268 -7.37 -10.12 5.08
N ALA A 269 -7.64 -11.31 4.50
CA ALA A 269 -8.07 -11.47 3.10
C ALA A 269 -9.50 -11.01 2.80
N SER A 270 -10.36 -10.93 3.80
CA SER A 270 -11.72 -10.42 3.62
C SER A 270 -11.82 -8.90 3.73
N LYS A 271 -10.77 -8.22 4.20
CA LYS A 271 -10.80 -6.77 4.46
C LYS A 271 -10.88 -5.94 3.18
N HIS A 272 -11.55 -4.79 3.30
CA HIS A 272 -11.71 -3.78 2.24
C HIS A 272 -10.38 -3.19 1.76
N ASP A 273 -9.32 -3.29 2.57
CA ASP A 273 -7.94 -2.87 2.25
C ASP A 273 -7.44 -3.41 0.89
N LEU A 274 -7.90 -4.59 0.45
CA LEU A 274 -7.52 -5.12 -0.87
C LEU A 274 -8.03 -4.27 -2.03
N ARG A 275 -9.24 -3.73 -1.90
CA ARG A 275 -9.81 -2.82 -2.89
C ARG A 275 -9.02 -1.53 -2.93
N ASP A 276 -8.65 -1.01 -1.76
CA ASP A 276 -7.83 0.19 -1.64
C ASP A 276 -6.49 0.06 -2.37
N TRP A 277 -5.84 -1.11 -2.27
CA TRP A 277 -4.63 -1.41 -3.03
C TRP A 277 -4.84 -1.35 -4.54
N ILE A 278 -5.84 -2.06 -5.05
CA ILE A 278 -6.12 -2.09 -6.50
C ILE A 278 -6.53 -0.70 -7.01
N THR A 279 -7.42 0.00 -6.31
CA THR A 279 -7.85 1.34 -6.70
C THR A 279 -6.68 2.35 -6.67
N SER A 280 -5.76 2.23 -5.70
CA SER A 280 -4.60 3.12 -5.63
C SER A 280 -3.66 2.97 -6.83
N VAL A 281 -3.50 1.75 -7.35
CA VAL A 281 -2.68 1.47 -8.53
C VAL A 281 -3.30 2.08 -9.77
N HIS A 282 -4.60 1.87 -10.00
CA HIS A 282 -5.32 2.48 -11.13
C HIS A 282 -5.33 4.01 -11.05
N LEU A 283 -5.39 4.57 -9.83
CA LEU A 283 -5.29 6.01 -9.63
C LEU A 283 -3.88 6.54 -9.99
N ALA A 284 -2.83 5.74 -9.81
CA ALA A 284 -1.48 6.09 -10.23
C ALA A 284 -1.33 6.07 -11.75
N ASP A 285 -1.94 5.09 -12.43
CA ASP A 285 -1.88 4.95 -13.89
C ASP A 285 -2.70 6.03 -14.63
N THR A 286 -3.80 6.48 -14.02
CA THR A 286 -4.65 7.53 -14.58
C THR A 286 -4.15 8.95 -14.32
N ASP A 287 -3.10 9.14 -13.52
CA ASP A 287 -2.55 10.47 -13.26
C ASP A 287 -1.59 10.90 -14.39
N PRO A 288 -2.01 11.80 -15.31
CA PRO A 288 -1.23 12.18 -16.49
C PRO A 288 0.07 12.91 -16.12
N VAL A 289 0.21 13.36 -14.87
CA VAL A 289 1.45 13.98 -14.40
C VAL A 289 2.53 12.92 -14.16
N ALA A 290 2.16 11.68 -13.78
CA ALA A 290 3.13 10.59 -13.67
C ALA A 290 3.75 10.23 -15.03
N SER A 291 2.98 10.32 -16.12
CA SER A 291 3.48 10.10 -17.48
C SER A 291 4.41 11.22 -17.99
N HIS A 292 4.29 12.44 -17.47
CA HIS A 292 5.16 13.57 -17.87
C HIS A 292 6.56 13.55 -17.21
N PHE A 293 6.76 12.74 -16.18
CA PHE A 293 8.08 12.52 -15.57
C PHE A 293 8.72 11.20 -16.01
N GLY A 294 8.16 10.56 -17.05
CA GLY A 294 8.83 9.48 -17.76
C GLY A 294 10.18 9.98 -18.28
N TRP A 295 11.24 9.29 -17.87
CA TRP A 295 12.66 9.53 -18.23
C TRP A 295 12.98 9.69 -19.73
N ALA A 296 11.98 9.56 -20.61
CA ALA A 296 12.09 9.79 -22.04
C ALA A 296 12.26 11.28 -22.40
N GLU A 297 11.74 12.22 -21.61
CA GLU A 297 11.74 13.65 -22.01
C GLU A 297 13.06 14.37 -21.72
N SER A 298 14.00 13.76 -20.98
CA SER A 298 15.36 14.29 -20.78
C SER A 298 16.35 13.96 -21.91
N ARG A 299 15.93 13.28 -23.00
CA ARG A 299 16.84 12.92 -24.11
C ARG A 299 16.48 13.48 -25.48
N SER A 300 15.37 14.20 -25.63
CA SER A 300 14.89 14.63 -26.95
C SER A 300 14.41 16.08 -27.00
N GLN A 301 15.16 17.01 -26.40
CA GLN A 301 15.05 18.45 -26.74
C GLN A 301 16.45 19.07 -26.90
N HIS A 302 17.15 18.63 -27.94
CA HIS A 302 18.03 19.52 -28.70
C HIS A 302 17.48 19.55 -30.13
N PRO A 303 16.55 20.46 -30.46
CA PRO A 303 16.30 20.76 -31.86
C PRO A 303 17.59 21.31 -32.48
N PRO A 304 17.89 20.98 -33.75
CA PRO A 304 18.98 21.62 -34.47
C PRO A 304 18.74 23.13 -34.47
N ARG A 305 19.76 23.84 -34.01
CA ARG A 305 19.79 25.29 -33.83
C ARG A 305 19.76 25.96 -35.20
N ASP A 306 18.58 26.42 -35.63
CA ASP A 306 18.47 27.33 -36.76
C ASP A 306 19.07 28.70 -36.39
N PRO A 307 20.06 29.20 -37.16
CA PRO A 307 20.69 30.48 -36.89
C PRO A 307 19.85 31.59 -37.51
N GLY A 308 18.89 32.12 -36.75
CA GLY A 308 18.32 33.42 -37.06
C GLY A 308 16.86 33.53 -36.73
N THR A 309 16.55 33.99 -35.52
CA THR A 309 15.41 34.89 -35.28
C THR A 309 15.45 35.42 -33.85
N THR A 310 15.70 36.73 -33.76
CA THR A 310 15.12 37.72 -32.83
C THR A 310 14.95 37.38 -31.35
N ASN A 311 15.79 38.03 -30.55
CA ASN A 311 15.70 38.34 -29.12
C ASN A 311 14.26 38.48 -28.58
N GLN A 312 13.75 37.45 -27.92
CA GLN A 312 12.82 37.62 -26.80
C GLN A 312 13.59 37.48 -25.49
N PRO A 313 13.45 38.43 -24.54
CA PRO A 313 14.05 38.28 -23.22
C PRO A 313 13.33 37.16 -22.46
N GLN A 314 13.93 35.97 -22.49
CA GLN A 314 13.56 34.86 -21.62
C GLN A 314 13.78 35.30 -20.18
N ARG A 315 12.68 35.61 -19.48
CA ARG A 315 12.70 35.73 -18.03
C ARG A 315 13.00 34.33 -17.46
N PRO A 316 13.98 34.18 -16.55
CA PRO A 316 14.24 32.91 -15.89
C PRO A 316 13.04 32.58 -15.01
N ALA A 317 12.11 31.77 -15.51
CA ALA A 317 11.03 31.22 -14.72
C ALA A 317 11.65 30.31 -13.67
N THR A 318 11.54 30.69 -12.40
CA THR A 318 12.00 29.92 -11.25
C THR A 318 11.23 28.60 -11.17
N PRO A 319 11.88 27.45 -11.42
CA PRO A 319 11.20 26.16 -11.59
C PRO A 319 10.43 25.71 -10.34
N TRP A 320 10.86 26.14 -9.15
CA TRP A 320 10.24 25.79 -7.88
C TRP A 320 8.85 26.43 -7.66
N ILE A 321 8.58 27.61 -8.25
CA ILE A 321 7.29 28.29 -8.07
C ILE A 321 6.20 27.58 -8.88
N ASN A 322 6.53 27.16 -10.10
CA ASN A 322 5.59 26.42 -10.96
C ASN A 322 5.26 25.05 -10.35
N GLU A 323 6.24 24.37 -9.74
CA GLU A 323 6.02 23.12 -9.04
C GLU A 323 5.09 23.28 -7.81
N MET A 324 5.21 24.41 -7.11
CA MET A 324 4.34 24.74 -5.99
C MET A 324 2.90 25.05 -6.46
N VAL A 325 2.74 25.81 -7.55
CA VAL A 325 1.43 26.13 -8.14
C VAL A 325 0.73 24.88 -8.67
N ASP A 326 1.47 23.98 -9.34
CA ASP A 326 0.94 22.72 -9.83
C ASP A 326 0.55 21.79 -8.68
N SER A 327 1.33 21.75 -7.59
CA SER A 327 0.97 20.98 -6.38
C SER A 327 -0.36 21.44 -5.78
N VAL A 328 -0.62 22.75 -5.74
CA VAL A 328 -1.86 23.33 -5.20
C VAL A 328 -3.04 23.04 -6.13
N ARG A 329 -2.85 23.16 -7.45
CA ARG A 329 -3.88 22.88 -8.44
C ARG A 329 -4.26 21.40 -8.44
N MET A 330 -3.28 20.51 -8.29
CA MET A 330 -3.48 19.07 -8.17
C MET A 330 -4.19 18.70 -6.87
N ARG A 331 -3.85 19.37 -5.75
CA ARG A 331 -4.57 19.20 -4.47
C ARG A 331 -6.04 19.60 -4.60
N HIS A 332 -6.35 20.64 -5.37
CA HIS A 332 -7.72 21.07 -5.62
C HIS A 332 -8.49 20.08 -6.50
N LYS A 333 -7.90 19.64 -7.62
CA LYS A 333 -8.50 18.63 -8.51
C LYS A 333 -8.78 17.31 -7.78
N ARG A 334 -7.84 16.84 -6.96
CA ARG A 334 -8.01 15.61 -6.18
C ARG A 334 -9.03 15.74 -5.06
N LYS A 335 -9.14 16.92 -4.42
CA LYS A 335 -10.24 17.20 -3.48
C LYS A 335 -11.60 17.09 -4.17
N LEU A 336 -11.72 17.63 -5.38
CA LEU A 336 -12.95 17.55 -6.17
C LEU A 336 -13.25 16.10 -6.60
N ALA A 337 -12.26 15.35 -7.07
CA ALA A 337 -12.44 13.94 -7.44
C ALA A 337 -12.85 13.07 -6.25
N ARG A 338 -12.24 13.27 -5.06
CA ARG A 338 -12.61 12.56 -3.83
C ARG A 338 -14.00 12.96 -3.33
N ALA A 339 -14.38 14.23 -3.46
CA ALA A 339 -15.72 14.68 -3.13
C ALA A 339 -16.77 14.08 -4.09
N ALA A 340 -16.45 13.92 -5.38
CA ALA A 340 -17.29 13.24 -6.34
C ALA A 340 -17.46 11.74 -6.00
N LEU A 341 -16.36 11.02 -5.73
CA LEU A 341 -16.41 9.61 -5.34
C LEU A 341 -17.18 9.36 -4.03
N ARG A 342 -17.08 10.28 -3.06
CA ARG A 342 -17.87 10.19 -1.82
C ARG A 342 -19.36 10.40 -2.10
N ARG A 343 -19.71 11.36 -2.96
CA ARG A 343 -21.10 11.54 -3.39
C ARG A 343 -21.62 10.31 -4.13
N GLU A 344 -20.83 9.71 -5.02
CA GLU A 344 -21.22 8.46 -5.69
C GLU A 344 -21.44 7.30 -4.70
N HIS A 345 -20.59 7.17 -3.68
CA HIS A 345 -20.78 6.16 -2.63
C HIS A 345 -22.02 6.44 -1.78
N GLU A 346 -22.22 7.68 -1.35
CA GLU A 346 -23.42 8.08 -0.59
C GLU A 346 -24.69 7.88 -1.42
N GLU A 347 -24.66 8.19 -2.72
CA GLU A 347 -25.76 7.95 -3.65
C GLU A 347 -26.02 6.45 -3.88
N ALA A 348 -24.98 5.62 -3.96
CA ALA A 348 -25.12 4.19 -4.09
C ALA A 348 -25.69 3.53 -2.82
N ASP A 349 -25.21 3.94 -1.64
CA ASP A 349 -25.74 3.49 -0.35
C ASP A 349 -27.18 3.97 -0.13
N ASP A 350 -27.49 5.21 -0.53
CA ASP A 350 -28.84 5.76 -0.49
C ASP A 350 -29.76 5.01 -1.47
N ALA A 351 -29.29 4.63 -2.66
CA ALA A 351 -30.06 3.83 -3.62
C ALA A 351 -30.35 2.42 -3.10
N ALA A 352 -29.36 1.76 -2.50
CA ALA A 352 -29.55 0.45 -1.88
C ALA A 352 -30.53 0.51 -0.68
N ARG A 353 -30.48 1.59 0.11
CA ARG A 353 -31.45 1.86 1.18
C ARG A 353 -32.84 2.21 0.65
N LEU A 354 -32.93 2.91 -0.48
CA LEU A 354 -34.19 3.34 -1.07
C LEU A 354 -35.09 2.14 -1.42
N ASP A 355 -34.53 1.08 -2.00
CA ASP A 355 -35.30 -0.13 -2.33
C ASP A 355 -35.89 -0.79 -1.08
N HIS A 356 -35.12 -0.85 0.00
CA HIS A 356 -35.60 -1.37 1.28
C HIS A 356 -36.72 -0.49 1.87
N VAL A 357 -36.55 0.83 1.82
CA VAL A 357 -37.52 1.82 2.29
C VAL A 357 -38.81 1.76 1.47
N LEU A 358 -38.73 1.69 0.14
CA LEU A 358 -39.88 1.57 -0.77
C LEU A 358 -40.67 0.28 -0.53
N ARG A 359 -39.99 -0.83 -0.24
CA ARG A 359 -40.62 -2.09 0.14
C ARG A 359 -41.34 -2.00 1.49
N MET A 360 -40.74 -1.35 2.49
CA MET A 360 -41.43 -1.10 3.77
C MET A 360 -42.65 -0.20 3.60
N VAL A 361 -42.56 0.84 2.76
CA VAL A 361 -43.68 1.75 2.47
C VAL A 361 -44.82 0.98 1.80
N SER A 362 -44.54 0.08 0.87
CA SER A 362 -45.58 -0.70 0.19
C SER A 362 -46.25 -1.73 1.08
N GLU A 363 -45.50 -2.36 2.00
CA GLU A 363 -46.03 -3.39 2.90
C GLU A 363 -46.76 -2.81 4.13
N ARG A 364 -46.26 -1.72 4.71
CA ARG A 364 -46.73 -1.21 6.03
C ARG A 364 -47.25 0.24 5.99
N GLY A 365 -47.24 0.89 4.84
CA GLY A 365 -47.57 2.30 4.73
C GLY A 365 -46.50 3.21 5.34
N THR A 366 -46.74 4.52 5.33
CA THR A 366 -45.77 5.54 5.77
C THR A 366 -45.60 5.64 7.29
N GLU A 367 -46.47 4.98 8.06
CA GLU A 367 -46.43 4.96 9.52
C GLU A 367 -45.28 4.11 10.07
N GLY A 368 -44.82 3.10 9.32
CA GLY A 368 -43.72 2.22 9.71
C GLY A 368 -42.30 2.78 9.48
N LEU A 369 -42.17 3.98 8.88
CA LEU A 369 -40.88 4.56 8.53
C LEU A 369 -40.21 5.26 9.70
N SER A 370 -38.93 4.99 9.90
CA SER A 370 -38.12 5.75 10.85
C SER A 370 -37.99 7.22 10.41
N ALA A 371 -37.69 8.12 11.36
CA ALA A 371 -37.47 9.53 11.04
C ALA A 371 -36.33 9.74 10.02
N ALA A 372 -35.31 8.86 10.06
CA ALA A 372 -34.22 8.87 9.09
C ALA A 372 -34.68 8.51 7.67
N ASP A 373 -35.55 7.49 7.53
CA ASP A 373 -36.06 7.06 6.23
C ASP A 373 -37.01 8.10 5.61
N LYS A 374 -37.81 8.77 6.45
CA LYS A 374 -38.65 9.91 6.01
C LYS A 374 -37.80 11.07 5.50
N ALA A 375 -36.69 11.37 6.17
CA ALA A 375 -35.75 12.40 5.73
C ALA A 375 -35.07 12.03 4.41
N LEU A 376 -34.71 10.75 4.24
CA LEU A 376 -34.12 10.22 3.00
C LEU A 376 -35.11 10.34 1.83
N LEU A 377 -36.36 9.89 1.99
CA LEU A 377 -37.41 10.04 0.97
C LEU A 377 -37.65 11.50 0.58
N LYS A 378 -37.66 12.41 1.56
CA LYS A 378 -37.79 13.86 1.28
C LYS A 378 -36.62 14.35 0.44
N ARG A 379 -35.39 14.00 0.79
CA ARG A 379 -34.17 14.39 0.07
C ARG A 379 -34.16 13.84 -1.36
N VAL A 380 -34.55 12.58 -1.56
CA VAL A 380 -34.67 11.96 -2.90
C VAL A 380 -35.78 12.60 -3.72
N SER A 381 -36.93 12.92 -3.11
CA SER A 381 -38.02 13.62 -3.80
C SER A 381 -37.63 15.02 -4.27
N GLU A 382 -36.86 15.76 -3.46
CA GLU A 382 -36.33 17.07 -3.81
C GLU A 382 -35.30 16.98 -4.94
N ASN A 383 -34.43 15.96 -4.92
CA ASN A 383 -33.46 15.71 -5.98
C ASN A 383 -34.13 15.35 -7.32
N LEU A 384 -35.14 14.47 -7.31
CA LEU A 384 -35.91 14.14 -8.51
C LEU A 384 -36.64 15.35 -9.09
N ARG A 385 -37.17 16.21 -8.21
CA ARG A 385 -37.82 17.46 -8.63
C ARG A 385 -36.81 18.44 -9.24
N ARG A 386 -35.60 18.55 -8.70
CA ARG A 386 -34.51 19.32 -9.33
C ARG A 386 -34.10 18.75 -10.68
N ASN A 387 -33.96 17.44 -10.80
CA ASN A 387 -33.58 16.80 -12.06
C ASN A 387 -34.63 16.97 -13.16
N ARG A 388 -35.93 16.91 -12.82
CA ARG A 388 -37.00 17.26 -13.78
C ARG A 388 -36.91 18.72 -14.23
N ALA A 389 -36.76 19.65 -13.29
CA ALA A 389 -36.62 21.07 -13.61
C ALA A 389 -35.37 21.36 -14.48
N ALA A 390 -34.26 20.66 -14.24
CA ALA A 390 -33.06 20.76 -15.06
C ALA A 390 -33.25 20.16 -16.47
N SER A 391 -33.97 19.04 -16.56
CA SER A 391 -34.30 18.40 -17.84
C SER A 391 -35.27 19.25 -18.68
N ASP A 392 -36.23 19.92 -18.04
CA ASP A 392 -37.16 20.84 -18.70
C ASP A 392 -36.48 22.16 -19.13
N ALA A 393 -35.41 22.56 -18.43
CA ALA A 393 -34.60 23.73 -18.77
C ALA A 393 -33.54 23.46 -19.85
N SER A 394 -33.29 22.20 -20.18
CA SER A 394 -32.36 21.84 -21.25
C SER A 394 -33.04 22.12 -22.59
N PRO A 395 -32.47 23.01 -23.44
CA PRO A 395 -33.09 23.35 -24.72
C PRO A 395 -33.29 22.09 -25.57
N PRO A 396 -34.38 22.01 -26.35
CA PRO A 396 -34.65 20.85 -27.17
C PRO A 396 -33.42 20.55 -28.04
N PRO A 397 -33.00 19.28 -28.15
CA PRO A 397 -31.86 18.92 -28.97
C PRO A 397 -32.08 19.52 -30.37
N PRO A 398 -31.03 20.10 -30.99
CA PRO A 398 -31.16 20.70 -32.30
C PRO A 398 -31.83 19.69 -33.23
N ARG A 399 -32.97 20.09 -33.80
CA ARG A 399 -33.76 19.29 -34.73
C ARG A 399 -32.81 18.85 -35.83
N ASN A 400 -32.36 17.59 -35.78
CA ASN A 400 -31.46 17.03 -36.76
C ASN A 400 -32.05 17.37 -38.13
N ARG A 401 -31.27 18.09 -38.95
CA ARG A 401 -31.60 18.31 -40.35
C ARG A 401 -32.00 16.96 -40.92
N GLN A 402 -33.26 16.90 -41.31
CA GLN A 402 -33.81 15.89 -42.17
C GLN A 402 -32.84 15.81 -43.36
N TRP A 403 -32.12 14.70 -43.45
CA TRP A 403 -31.37 14.38 -44.64
C TRP A 403 -32.43 14.18 -45.71
N ASP A 404 -32.58 15.19 -46.58
CA ASP A 404 -33.30 15.04 -47.83
C ASP A 404 -32.55 13.95 -48.61
N ASP A 405 -33.09 12.74 -48.59
CA ASP A 405 -32.69 11.66 -49.50
C ASP A 405 -32.89 12.18 -50.93
N PRO A 406 -31.83 12.32 -51.74
CA PRO A 406 -32.00 12.66 -53.14
C PRO A 406 -32.60 11.45 -53.87
N ASP A 407 -33.74 11.72 -54.51
CA ASP A 407 -34.38 10.98 -55.61
C ASP A 407 -33.67 9.69 -56.05
N PHE A 408 -34.22 8.56 -55.59
CA PHE A 408 -34.09 7.29 -56.28
C PHE A 408 -35.00 7.35 -57.52
N SER A 409 -34.56 8.05 -58.56
CA SER A 409 -35.25 8.09 -59.84
C SER A 409 -35.03 6.80 -60.61
N ASP A 410 -36.15 6.16 -60.94
CA ASP A 410 -36.30 5.09 -61.92
C ASP A 410 -35.37 5.22 -63.12
N HIS A 411 -34.61 4.15 -63.37
CA HIS A 411 -34.20 3.81 -64.73
C HIS A 411 -34.51 2.34 -65.01
N ASP A 412 -35.76 2.12 -65.42
CA ASP A 412 -36.08 1.19 -66.48
C ASP A 412 -35.33 1.62 -67.76
N ASN A 413 -34.59 0.68 -68.35
CA ASN A 413 -34.50 0.64 -69.81
C ASN A 413 -34.23 -0.79 -70.28
N ASP A 414 -35.22 -1.33 -70.97
CA ASP A 414 -35.14 -2.50 -71.83
C ASP A 414 -34.04 -2.35 -72.89
N ARG A 415 -33.16 -3.37 -73.03
CA ARG A 415 -32.84 -4.05 -74.30
C ARG A 415 -31.87 -5.22 -74.12
#